data_AF-W7DNK1-F1
#
_entry.id   AF-W7DNK1-F1
#
_cell.length_a   1.000
_cell.length_b   1.000
_cell.length_c   1.000
_cell.angle_alpha   90.00
_cell.angle_beta   90.00
_cell.angle_gamma   90.00
#
_symmetry.space_group_name_H-M   'P 1'
#
loop_
_entity.id
_entity.type
_entity.pdbx_description
1 polymer ?
#
loop_
_entity_poly.entity_id
_entity_poly.type
_entity_poly.pdbx_seq_one_letter_code
_entity_poly.pdbx_strand_id
1 'polypeptide(L)'
;MKRIIYSLAIAWGLSSISADAIDASWPKNLIDPHPAADDFTLPMPCGGAMVFRVIEVPSEGGVLDDIPVQMGQTSTEQGYSNYIYQSPLSAPFSSSKAGMKFYYIGKYDVTRNQYDAIMNSGTCPKPDQAGQKAMNNVSWFDAQDFSKKWSVWLLQNAKNVLPKRDSSYSFIRLPTEAEWYYAAQGGNKVSNTEFLEPTWPVPEGIEQYVMAGSELANGQVQAVGAMKPNPLGLYDMLGEVGQMMQDYYHLNRVGRLHGQTGGIIVKGGNYTFNPSDLNTALREEIPLYDANSNEPTKLATMGFRVVIAAPSLGSLQETTQAETQFTELLQKSENVTSNTHQLINNLKSQSTEATTKAGLDRIAAQLDSDARARNDAQTATMRAQIEAASALAMNIWEHQHTIKMLEESLSTLKMLNDKQKVGIRANINNHKKIMKSSIEGYLDLIRQIADAPSVIDKNKQFVMVHSAYKTRQLDNLAFFADQAQNLLSLPRKQWNVDFVTKQISDIPPAQARDKE
;
A
#
# COMPACT_ATOMS: atom_id res chain seq x y z
N MET A 1 10.50 17.20 -68.01
CA MET A 1 11.81 16.72 -67.52
C MET A 1 11.64 16.29 -66.08
N LYS A 2 12.00 15.04 -65.76
CA LYS A 2 11.62 14.29 -64.55
C LYS A 2 12.07 14.97 -63.25
N ARG A 3 11.14 15.16 -62.30
CA ARG A 3 11.46 15.47 -60.90
C ARG A 3 11.87 14.15 -60.20
N ILE A 4 13.15 14.05 -59.86
CA ILE A 4 13.72 12.96 -59.08
C ILE A 4 13.46 13.28 -57.61
N ILE A 5 12.65 12.45 -56.96
CA ILE A 5 12.44 12.46 -55.51
C ILE A 5 13.58 11.64 -54.92
N TYR A 6 14.47 12.28 -54.17
CA TYR A 6 15.44 11.59 -53.33
C TYR A 6 14.75 11.21 -52.02
N SER A 7 14.44 9.93 -51.88
CA SER A 7 14.06 9.33 -50.60
C SER A 7 15.30 9.27 -49.70
N LEU A 8 15.35 10.15 -48.70
CA LEU A 8 16.34 10.07 -47.63
C LEU A 8 15.93 8.92 -46.70
N ALA A 9 16.53 7.74 -46.90
CA ALA A 9 16.45 6.66 -45.92
C ALA A 9 17.35 7.04 -44.74
N ILE A 10 16.74 7.53 -43.65
CA ILE A 10 17.44 7.74 -42.38
C ILE A 10 17.59 6.35 -41.75
N ALA A 11 18.75 5.73 -41.98
CA ALA A 11 19.19 4.57 -41.22
C ALA A 11 19.51 5.04 -39.80
N TRP A 12 18.59 4.81 -38.86
CA TRP A 12 18.89 4.96 -37.44
C TRP A 12 19.82 3.82 -37.05
N GLY A 13 21.10 4.14 -36.91
CA GLY A 13 22.09 3.24 -36.35
C GLY A 13 21.67 2.85 -34.94
N LEU A 14 21.50 1.55 -34.71
CA LEU A 14 21.50 0.96 -33.39
C LEU A 14 22.87 1.22 -32.77
N SER A 15 23.00 2.31 -32.01
CA SER A 15 24.09 2.47 -31.05
C SER A 15 23.89 1.42 -29.96
N SER A 16 24.53 0.26 -30.13
CA SER A 16 24.80 -0.68 -29.07
C SER A 16 25.60 0.04 -28.00
N ILE A 17 24.92 0.46 -26.93
CA ILE A 17 25.58 0.90 -25.70
C ILE A 17 26.18 -0.35 -25.09
N SER A 18 27.44 -0.64 -25.40
CA SER A 18 28.24 -1.53 -24.58
C SER A 18 28.35 -0.85 -23.22
N ALA A 19 27.64 -1.39 -22.23
CA ALA A 19 27.88 -1.04 -20.85
C ALA A 19 29.36 -1.35 -20.56
N ASP A 20 30.13 -0.36 -20.12
CA ASP A 20 31.42 -0.62 -19.51
C ASP A 20 31.16 -1.53 -18.31
N ALA A 21 31.37 -2.83 -18.51
CA ALA A 21 31.13 -3.85 -17.51
C ALA A 21 32.13 -3.61 -16.38
N ILE A 22 31.61 -3.35 -15.19
CA ILE A 22 32.40 -3.52 -13.97
C ILE A 22 32.66 -5.03 -13.90
N ASP A 23 33.83 -5.46 -14.37
CA ASP A 23 34.17 -6.87 -14.52
C ASP A 23 34.32 -7.51 -13.14
N ALA A 24 33.37 -8.38 -12.79
CA ALA A 24 33.39 -9.12 -11.54
C ALA A 24 34.57 -10.09 -11.55
N SER A 25 35.38 -10.08 -10.50
CA SER A 25 36.58 -10.93 -10.40
C SER A 25 36.30 -12.32 -9.83
N TRP A 26 35.10 -12.54 -9.29
CA TRP A 26 34.70 -13.84 -8.77
C TRP A 26 34.57 -14.89 -9.88
N PRO A 27 34.86 -16.18 -9.61
CA PRO A 27 34.57 -17.26 -10.54
C PRO A 27 33.11 -17.22 -11.01
N LYS A 28 32.86 -17.32 -12.31
CA LYS A 28 31.52 -17.16 -12.90
C LYS A 28 30.47 -18.08 -12.29
N ASN A 29 30.84 -19.32 -12.00
CA ASN A 29 29.95 -20.30 -11.37
C ASN A 29 29.56 -19.96 -9.92
N LEU A 30 30.34 -19.10 -9.23
CA LEU A 30 30.01 -18.58 -7.90
C LEU A 30 29.10 -17.35 -7.96
N ILE A 31 29.06 -16.65 -9.10
CA ILE A 31 28.14 -15.54 -9.37
C ILE A 31 26.80 -16.09 -9.86
N ASP A 32 26.84 -17.00 -10.84
CA ASP A 32 25.66 -17.60 -11.47
C ASP A 32 25.93 -19.08 -11.83
N PRO A 33 25.34 -20.04 -11.09
CA PRO A 33 25.47 -21.44 -11.41
C PRO A 33 24.72 -21.85 -12.69
N HIS A 34 23.71 -21.08 -13.14
CA HIS A 34 22.89 -21.42 -14.32
C HIS A 34 22.69 -20.22 -15.27
N PRO A 35 23.74 -19.71 -15.95
CA PRO A 35 23.64 -18.51 -16.78
C PRO A 35 22.55 -18.59 -17.87
N ALA A 36 21.79 -17.51 -18.03
CA ALA A 36 20.77 -17.33 -19.06
C ALA A 36 21.01 -16.04 -19.87
N ALA A 37 20.54 -16.00 -21.12
CA ALA A 37 20.88 -14.94 -22.07
C ALA A 37 20.31 -13.56 -21.70
N ASP A 38 19.22 -13.52 -20.94
CA ASP A 38 18.48 -12.33 -20.52
C ASP A 38 18.71 -11.99 -19.04
N ASP A 39 19.77 -12.54 -18.43
CA ASP A 39 20.18 -12.18 -17.08
C ASP A 39 20.68 -10.73 -16.99
N PHE A 40 20.25 -10.04 -15.93
CA PHE A 40 20.75 -8.71 -15.59
C PHE A 40 21.66 -8.80 -14.37
N THR A 41 22.90 -8.34 -14.48
CA THR A 41 23.90 -8.48 -13.42
C THR A 41 24.26 -7.11 -12.84
N LEU A 42 24.23 -7.00 -11.51
CA LEU A 42 24.78 -5.84 -10.81
C LEU A 42 26.07 -6.21 -10.08
N PRO A 43 27.09 -5.33 -10.10
CA PRO A 43 28.32 -5.54 -9.36
C PRO A 43 28.10 -5.33 -7.86
N MET A 44 29.01 -5.90 -7.08
CA MET A 44 29.10 -5.77 -5.63
C MET A 44 30.54 -5.38 -5.25
N PRO A 45 30.79 -4.90 -4.02
CA PRO A 45 32.14 -4.79 -3.49
C PRO A 45 32.92 -6.12 -3.61
N CYS A 46 34.24 -6.02 -3.44
CA CYS A 46 35.13 -7.19 -3.42
C CYS A 46 35.13 -8.01 -4.73
N GLY A 47 34.73 -7.37 -5.84
CA GLY A 47 34.66 -8.00 -7.17
C GLY A 47 33.55 -9.02 -7.33
N GLY A 48 32.57 -9.04 -6.40
CA GLY A 48 31.39 -9.89 -6.50
C GLY A 48 30.32 -9.32 -7.43
N ALA A 49 29.29 -10.12 -7.67
CA ALA A 49 28.12 -9.71 -8.45
C ALA A 49 26.90 -10.54 -8.04
N MET A 50 25.72 -10.03 -8.41
CA MET A 50 24.45 -10.73 -8.24
C MET A 50 23.61 -10.61 -9.51
N VAL A 51 22.95 -11.72 -9.85
CA VAL A 51 22.14 -11.85 -11.06
C VAL A 51 20.65 -11.72 -10.73
N PHE A 52 19.94 -11.02 -11.62
CA PHE A 52 18.52 -10.74 -11.55
C PHE A 52 17.82 -11.18 -12.83
N ARG A 53 16.53 -11.53 -12.68
CA ARG A 53 15.61 -11.80 -13.78
C ARG A 53 14.67 -10.61 -13.97
N VAL A 54 14.34 -10.33 -15.23
CA VAL A 54 13.33 -9.33 -15.60
C VAL A 54 11.94 -9.93 -15.41
N ILE A 55 11.07 -9.24 -14.68
CA ILE A 55 9.68 -9.62 -14.47
C ILE A 55 8.80 -8.59 -15.17
N GLU A 56 8.17 -9.00 -16.28
CA GLU A 56 7.29 -8.15 -17.07
C GLU A 56 5.88 -8.16 -16.47
N VAL A 57 5.33 -6.95 -16.26
CA VAL A 57 4.00 -6.70 -15.73
C VAL A 57 3.19 -5.94 -16.79
N PRO A 58 2.01 -6.43 -17.19
CA PRO A 58 1.11 -5.69 -18.09
C PRO A 58 0.79 -4.29 -17.58
N SER A 59 0.67 -3.33 -18.49
CA SER A 59 0.34 -1.93 -18.18
C SER A 59 -0.27 -1.24 -19.40
N GLU A 60 -1.19 -0.30 -19.19
CA GLU A 60 -1.73 0.53 -20.28
C GLU A 60 -0.81 1.73 -20.61
N GLY A 61 0.33 1.86 -19.91
CA GLY A 61 1.38 2.84 -20.14
C GLY A 61 1.29 4.10 -19.27
N GLY A 62 0.22 4.28 -18.51
CA GLY A 62 0.04 5.39 -17.58
C GLY A 62 0.90 5.31 -16.32
N VAL A 63 1.12 6.45 -15.66
CA VAL A 63 1.95 6.57 -14.45
C VAL A 63 1.25 5.93 -13.25
N LEU A 64 -0.08 5.99 -13.20
CA LEU A 64 -0.91 5.39 -12.14
C LEU A 64 -1.42 3.98 -12.47
N ASP A 65 -1.01 3.40 -13.60
CA ASP A 65 -1.47 2.08 -14.00
C ASP A 65 -0.89 0.98 -13.10
N ASP A 66 -1.76 0.06 -12.73
CA ASP A 66 -1.44 -1.19 -12.06
C ASP A 66 -2.28 -2.34 -12.63
N ILE A 67 -1.99 -3.55 -12.17
CA ILE A 67 -2.82 -4.73 -12.39
C ILE A 67 -3.29 -5.28 -11.04
N PRO A 68 -4.51 -5.84 -10.97
CA PRO A 68 -4.92 -6.62 -9.82
C PRO A 68 -4.24 -7.99 -9.86
N VAL A 69 -3.47 -8.33 -8.84
CA VAL A 69 -2.91 -9.67 -8.63
C VAL A 69 -3.77 -10.42 -7.63
N GLN A 70 -4.40 -11.50 -8.09
CA GLN A 70 -5.17 -12.40 -7.24
C GLN A 70 -4.21 -13.32 -6.49
N MET A 71 -4.05 -13.09 -5.19
CA MET A 71 -3.14 -13.84 -4.32
C MET A 71 -3.92 -14.71 -3.34
N GLY A 72 -3.28 -15.77 -2.86
CA GLY A 72 -3.87 -16.70 -1.90
C GLY A 72 -4.50 -17.93 -2.55
N GLN A 73 -5.32 -18.65 -1.79
CA GLN A 73 -5.98 -19.87 -2.23
C GLN A 73 -7.46 -19.88 -1.82
N THR A 74 -8.25 -20.74 -2.45
CA THR A 74 -9.70 -20.87 -2.16
C THR A 74 -10.00 -21.73 -0.95
N SER A 75 -9.01 -22.44 -0.40
CA SER A 75 -9.18 -23.24 0.81
C SER A 75 -9.51 -22.35 2.01
N THR A 76 -10.49 -22.77 2.80
CA THR A 76 -10.83 -22.11 4.08
C THR A 76 -9.93 -22.57 5.23
N GLU A 77 -9.16 -23.64 5.04
CA GLU A 77 -8.13 -24.04 6.00
C GLU A 77 -7.04 -22.97 6.06
N GLN A 78 -6.78 -22.45 7.28
CA GLN A 78 -5.94 -21.27 7.48
C GLN A 78 -6.36 -20.05 6.63
N GLY A 79 -7.65 -19.96 6.29
CA GLY A 79 -8.17 -18.89 5.45
C GLY A 79 -7.99 -17.50 6.05
N TYR A 80 -7.84 -17.39 7.36
CA TYR A 80 -7.47 -16.14 8.04
C TYR A 80 -6.08 -15.61 7.65
N SER A 81 -5.23 -16.43 7.01
CA SER A 81 -3.89 -16.04 6.54
C SER A 81 -3.83 -16.04 5.01
N ASN A 82 -4.21 -17.18 4.40
CA ASN A 82 -3.88 -17.50 3.01
C ASN A 82 -5.10 -17.46 2.07
N TYR A 83 -6.27 -17.06 2.54
CA TYR A 83 -7.45 -16.98 1.66
C TYR A 83 -7.25 -15.96 0.55
N ILE A 84 -7.97 -16.15 -0.55
CA ILE A 84 -7.82 -15.34 -1.75
C ILE A 84 -8.11 -13.85 -1.48
N TYR A 85 -7.31 -12.94 -2.04
CA TYR A 85 -7.51 -11.50 -2.03
C TYR A 85 -6.80 -10.84 -3.22
N GLN A 86 -7.13 -9.59 -3.52
CA GLN A 86 -6.49 -8.82 -4.58
C GLN A 86 -5.45 -7.87 -3.98
N SER A 87 -4.29 -7.77 -4.62
CA SER A 87 -3.30 -6.72 -4.34
C SER A 87 -2.86 -6.06 -5.64
N PRO A 88 -2.78 -4.72 -5.70
CA PRO A 88 -2.30 -4.04 -6.89
C PRO A 88 -0.81 -4.29 -7.09
N LEU A 89 -0.40 -4.44 -8.34
CA LEU A 89 1.00 -4.54 -8.76
C LEU A 89 1.26 -3.61 -9.95
N SER A 90 2.32 -2.82 -9.83
CA SER A 90 2.89 -2.06 -10.94
C SER A 90 4.40 -2.22 -10.92
N ALA A 91 5.06 -1.82 -11.99
CA ALA A 91 6.50 -1.94 -12.11
C ALA A 91 7.17 -0.61 -12.50
N PRO A 92 8.38 -0.33 -12.00
CA PRO A 92 8.97 1.00 -12.09
C PRO A 92 9.60 1.31 -13.45
N PHE A 93 9.99 0.30 -14.25
CA PHE A 93 10.74 0.51 -15.49
C PHE A 93 9.87 0.26 -16.72
N SER A 94 9.98 1.13 -17.73
CA SER A 94 9.26 0.97 -18.99
C SER A 94 9.89 -0.13 -19.85
N SER A 95 9.08 -1.05 -20.37
CA SER A 95 9.55 -2.05 -21.35
C SER A 95 9.65 -1.45 -22.75
N SER A 96 10.55 -2.00 -23.57
CA SER A 96 10.52 -1.76 -25.03
C SER A 96 9.34 -2.45 -25.70
N LYS A 97 8.74 -3.46 -25.04
CA LYS A 97 7.49 -4.09 -25.49
C LYS A 97 6.31 -3.20 -25.10
N ALA A 98 5.49 -2.85 -26.09
CA ALA A 98 4.26 -2.10 -25.86
C ALA A 98 3.35 -2.84 -24.85
N GLY A 99 2.73 -2.08 -23.96
CA GLY A 99 1.79 -2.62 -22.97
C GLY A 99 2.44 -3.33 -21.78
N MET A 100 3.74 -3.15 -21.56
CA MET A 100 4.49 -3.81 -20.47
C MET A 100 5.37 -2.81 -19.72
N LYS A 101 5.42 -2.97 -18.40
CA LYS A 101 6.49 -2.45 -17.54
C LYS A 101 7.23 -3.63 -16.93
N PHE A 102 8.36 -3.39 -16.26
CA PHE A 102 9.08 -4.45 -15.58
C PHE A 102 9.81 -3.99 -14.32
N TYR A 103 10.10 -4.96 -13.45
CA TYR A 103 11.04 -4.84 -12.34
C TYR A 103 12.04 -5.99 -12.42
N TYR A 104 13.12 -5.89 -11.64
CA TYR A 104 14.08 -6.97 -11.51
C TYR A 104 13.95 -7.61 -10.14
N ILE A 105 14.00 -8.94 -10.08
CA ILE A 105 14.08 -9.71 -8.85
C ILE A 105 15.31 -10.62 -8.90
N GLY A 106 15.98 -10.81 -7.77
CA GLY A 106 17.14 -11.70 -7.68
C GLY A 106 16.81 -13.06 -8.26
N LYS A 107 17.72 -13.64 -9.06
CA LYS A 107 17.55 -14.96 -9.68
C LYS A 107 17.55 -16.09 -8.64
N TYR A 108 18.31 -15.87 -7.57
CA TYR A 108 18.45 -16.70 -6.40
C TYR A 108 18.20 -15.89 -5.13
N ASP A 109 18.09 -16.56 -3.99
CA ASP A 109 18.20 -15.89 -2.70
C ASP A 109 19.61 -15.32 -2.52
N VAL A 110 19.75 -14.31 -1.66
CA VAL A 110 21.06 -13.72 -1.37
C VAL A 110 21.95 -14.79 -0.74
N THR A 111 23.10 -15.06 -1.36
CA THR A 111 24.04 -16.07 -0.85
C THR A 111 24.92 -15.53 0.27
N ARG A 112 25.52 -16.40 1.06
CA ARG A 112 26.47 -16.01 2.12
C ARG A 112 27.67 -15.22 1.57
N ASN A 113 28.21 -15.62 0.42
CA ASN A 113 29.26 -14.86 -0.27
C ASN A 113 28.81 -13.41 -0.55
N GLN A 114 27.62 -13.24 -1.13
CA GLN A 114 27.07 -11.92 -1.46
C GLN A 114 26.79 -11.09 -0.21
N TYR A 115 26.22 -11.71 0.82
CA TYR A 115 25.97 -11.06 2.10
C TYR A 115 27.26 -10.52 2.72
N ASP A 116 28.30 -11.36 2.80
CA ASP A 116 29.60 -11.00 3.35
C ASP A 116 30.29 -9.89 2.54
N ALA A 117 30.21 -9.92 1.20
CA ALA A 117 30.78 -8.88 0.35
C ALA A 117 30.21 -7.49 0.64
N ILE A 118 28.92 -7.40 1.01
CA ILE A 118 28.27 -6.13 1.35
C ILE A 118 28.48 -5.76 2.81
N MET A 119 28.23 -6.72 3.72
CA MET A 119 28.21 -6.45 5.15
C MET A 119 29.61 -6.30 5.73
N ASN A 120 30.60 -6.97 5.13
CA ASN A 120 32.02 -6.96 5.51
C ASN A 120 32.90 -6.36 4.40
N SER A 121 32.40 -5.39 3.65
CA SER A 121 33.08 -4.77 2.50
C SER A 121 34.50 -4.22 2.78
N GLY A 122 34.85 -3.97 4.05
CA GLY A 122 36.20 -3.55 4.45
C GLY A 122 37.26 -4.67 4.53
N THR A 123 36.86 -5.94 4.56
CA THR A 123 37.78 -7.09 4.70
C THR A 123 37.82 -8.00 3.47
N CYS A 124 36.81 -7.92 2.59
CA CYS A 124 36.70 -8.66 1.34
C CYS A 124 37.08 -10.15 1.43
N PRO A 125 36.23 -10.97 2.11
CA PRO A 125 36.44 -12.40 2.15
C PRO A 125 36.43 -13.02 0.75
N LYS A 126 37.26 -14.06 0.56
CA LYS A 126 37.36 -14.77 -0.72
C LYS A 126 36.11 -15.65 -0.91
N PRO A 127 35.42 -15.58 -2.07
CA PRO A 127 34.25 -16.41 -2.31
C PRO A 127 34.63 -17.88 -2.45
N ASP A 128 33.76 -18.77 -1.99
CA ASP A 128 33.90 -20.22 -2.15
C ASP A 128 32.55 -20.91 -2.42
N GLN A 129 32.57 -22.23 -2.61
CA GLN A 129 31.37 -23.02 -2.86
C GLN A 129 30.45 -23.12 -1.63
N ALA A 130 31.01 -23.12 -0.41
CA ALA A 130 30.21 -23.17 0.82
C ALA A 130 29.39 -21.88 1.01
N GLY A 131 29.91 -20.77 0.52
CA GLY A 131 29.25 -19.48 0.50
C GLY A 131 28.15 -19.32 -0.57
N GLN A 132 27.94 -20.32 -1.45
CA GLN A 132 26.80 -20.33 -2.39
C GLN A 132 25.47 -20.71 -1.73
N LYS A 133 25.49 -21.12 -0.46
CA LYS A 133 24.27 -21.37 0.29
C LYS A 133 23.50 -20.07 0.51
N ALA A 134 22.18 -20.16 0.54
CA ALA A 134 21.33 -19.01 0.87
C ALA A 134 21.73 -18.45 2.25
N MET A 135 21.77 -17.13 2.36
CA MET A 135 22.03 -16.46 3.63
C MET A 135 20.83 -16.67 4.54
N ASN A 136 21.07 -17.23 5.71
CA ASN A 136 20.06 -17.55 6.71
C ASN A 136 20.50 -17.07 8.10
N ASN A 137 19.64 -17.20 9.10
CA ASN A 137 19.93 -16.74 10.47
C ASN A 137 20.25 -15.25 10.55
N VAL A 138 19.54 -14.46 9.75
CA VAL A 138 19.58 -12.99 9.71
C VAL A 138 18.20 -12.45 10.06
N SER A 139 18.14 -11.26 10.64
CA SER A 139 16.89 -10.59 10.93
C SER A 139 16.39 -9.79 9.72
N TRP A 140 15.14 -9.36 9.76
CA TRP A 140 14.60 -8.43 8.77
C TRP A 140 15.41 -7.13 8.71
N PHE A 141 15.87 -6.61 9.86
CA PHE A 141 16.71 -5.42 9.91
C PHE A 141 18.06 -5.63 9.25
N ASP A 142 18.68 -6.81 9.41
CA ASP A 142 19.93 -7.16 8.74
C ASP A 142 19.76 -7.15 7.21
N ALA A 143 18.63 -7.67 6.70
CA ALA A 143 18.32 -7.67 5.27
C ALA A 143 18.04 -6.26 4.72
N GLN A 144 17.38 -5.39 5.50
CA GLN A 144 17.22 -3.98 5.16
C GLN A 144 18.57 -3.24 5.14
N ASP A 145 19.45 -3.52 6.11
CA ASP A 145 20.79 -2.92 6.15
C ASP A 145 21.68 -3.39 4.99
N PHE A 146 21.59 -4.67 4.61
CA PHE A 146 22.21 -5.18 3.38
C PHE A 146 21.73 -4.39 2.16
N SER A 147 20.42 -4.26 1.98
CA SER A 147 19.80 -3.57 0.84
C SER A 147 20.22 -2.10 0.77
N LYS A 148 20.24 -1.42 1.92
CA LYS A 148 20.71 -0.04 2.07
C LYS A 148 22.20 0.09 1.71
N LYS A 149 23.07 -0.71 2.32
CA LYS A 149 24.52 -0.64 2.08
C LYS A 149 24.86 -0.88 0.61
N TRP A 150 24.21 -1.87 0.00
CA TRP A 150 24.44 -2.16 -1.41
C TRP A 150 23.93 -1.04 -2.32
N SER A 151 22.75 -0.49 -2.06
CA SER A 151 22.22 0.68 -2.79
C SER A 151 23.18 1.87 -2.75
N VAL A 152 23.72 2.20 -1.57
CA VAL A 152 24.70 3.27 -1.41
C VAL A 152 25.97 2.97 -2.21
N TRP A 153 26.49 1.74 -2.11
CA TRP A 153 27.69 1.35 -2.84
C TRP A 153 27.49 1.43 -4.36
N LEU A 154 26.35 0.97 -4.88
CA LEU A 154 26.03 1.04 -6.31
C LEU A 154 25.97 2.49 -6.79
N LEU A 155 25.35 3.40 -6.03
CA LEU A 155 25.30 4.82 -6.38
C LEU A 155 26.67 5.48 -6.40
N GLN A 156 27.61 5.02 -5.57
CA GLN A 156 28.98 5.53 -5.50
C GLN A 156 29.91 4.94 -6.55
N ASN A 157 29.76 3.66 -6.88
CA ASN A 157 30.77 2.89 -7.62
C ASN A 157 30.27 2.33 -8.97
N ALA A 158 28.95 2.23 -9.15
CA ALA A 158 28.32 1.55 -10.30
C ALA A 158 27.07 2.29 -10.81
N LYS A 159 27.03 3.61 -10.63
CA LYS A 159 25.84 4.43 -10.87
C LYS A 159 25.34 4.39 -12.32
N ASN A 160 26.24 4.16 -13.27
CA ASN A 160 26.00 4.12 -14.71
C ASN A 160 25.28 2.84 -15.17
N VAL A 161 25.40 1.74 -14.43
CA VAL A 161 24.73 0.47 -14.76
C VAL A 161 23.39 0.30 -14.05
N LEU A 162 23.03 1.22 -13.15
CA LEU A 162 21.72 1.20 -12.50
C LEU A 162 20.61 1.56 -13.49
N PRO A 163 19.53 0.76 -13.58
CA PRO A 163 18.35 1.17 -14.31
C PRO A 163 17.75 2.43 -13.68
N LYS A 164 17.05 3.21 -14.49
CA LYS A 164 16.45 4.46 -14.05
C LYS A 164 14.96 4.44 -14.31
N ARG A 165 14.22 5.08 -13.40
CA ARG A 165 12.88 5.55 -13.68
C ARG A 165 12.97 7.03 -13.99
N ASP A 166 12.86 7.36 -15.27
CA ASP A 166 13.08 8.70 -15.80
C ASP A 166 14.41 9.30 -15.28
N SER A 167 14.36 10.37 -14.48
CA SER A 167 15.56 11.01 -13.93
C SER A 167 16.10 10.40 -12.64
N SER A 168 15.34 9.49 -12.02
CA SER A 168 15.65 8.89 -10.71
C SER A 168 16.40 7.57 -10.83
N TYR A 169 17.42 7.40 -9.98
CA TYR A 169 18.19 6.17 -9.89
C TYR A 169 17.43 5.09 -9.12
N SER A 170 17.60 3.84 -9.53
CA SER A 170 17.10 2.69 -8.79
C SER A 170 17.86 2.43 -7.48
N PHE A 171 17.25 1.63 -6.60
CA PHE A 171 17.83 1.15 -5.35
C PHE A 171 17.39 -0.29 -5.06
N ILE A 172 18.06 -0.95 -4.12
CA ILE A 172 17.79 -2.33 -3.71
C ILE A 172 16.87 -2.31 -2.48
N ARG A 173 15.89 -3.21 -2.46
CA ARG A 173 15.03 -3.50 -1.29
C ARG A 173 14.55 -4.95 -1.30
N LEU A 174 13.92 -5.38 -0.22
CA LEU A 174 13.13 -6.61 -0.20
C LEU A 174 11.93 -6.50 -1.18
N PRO A 175 11.48 -7.62 -1.78
CA PRO A 175 10.27 -7.63 -2.62
C PRO A 175 9.04 -7.31 -1.78
N THR A 176 8.02 -6.69 -2.41
CA THR A 176 6.68 -6.70 -1.81
C THR A 176 6.06 -8.09 -1.92
N GLU A 177 5.06 -8.38 -1.10
CA GLU A 177 4.34 -9.67 -1.21
C GLU A 177 3.75 -9.87 -2.61
N ALA A 178 3.23 -8.81 -3.24
CA ALA A 178 2.67 -8.86 -4.59
C ALA A 178 3.74 -9.11 -5.68
N GLU A 179 4.89 -8.44 -5.58
CA GLU A 179 6.01 -8.66 -6.49
C GLU A 179 6.54 -10.10 -6.38
N TRP A 180 6.65 -10.60 -5.15
CA TRP A 180 7.13 -11.96 -4.92
C TRP A 180 6.13 -12.99 -5.44
N TYR A 181 4.85 -12.85 -5.11
CA TYR A 181 3.81 -13.81 -5.50
C TYR A 181 3.66 -13.88 -7.03
N TYR A 182 3.59 -12.72 -7.69
CA TYR A 182 3.49 -12.66 -9.15
C TYR A 182 4.69 -13.33 -9.83
N ALA A 183 5.90 -13.05 -9.33
CA ALA A 183 7.13 -13.66 -9.84
C ALA A 183 7.19 -15.18 -9.54
N ALA A 184 6.82 -15.61 -8.35
CA ALA A 184 6.82 -17.02 -7.95
C ALA A 184 5.88 -17.86 -8.82
N GLN A 185 4.68 -17.35 -9.10
CA GLN A 185 3.65 -18.03 -9.89
C GLN A 185 3.97 -18.10 -11.40
N GLY A 186 5.02 -17.42 -11.86
CA GLY A 186 5.44 -17.41 -13.27
C GLY A 186 4.99 -16.17 -14.06
N GLY A 187 4.31 -15.21 -13.41
CA GLY A 187 3.96 -13.90 -13.96
C GLY A 187 3.30 -13.98 -15.34
N ASN A 188 3.80 -13.20 -16.30
CA ASN A 188 3.26 -13.14 -17.67
C ASN A 188 3.67 -14.33 -18.56
N LYS A 189 4.41 -15.33 -18.05
CA LYS A 189 4.80 -16.54 -18.80
C LYS A 189 3.80 -17.68 -18.67
N VAL A 190 2.85 -17.56 -17.75
CA VAL A 190 1.79 -18.54 -17.52
C VAL A 190 0.43 -17.96 -17.90
N SER A 191 -0.53 -18.82 -18.24
CA SER A 191 -1.91 -18.42 -18.47
C SER A 191 -2.59 -18.00 -17.16
N ASN A 192 -3.68 -17.23 -17.26
CA ASN A 192 -4.48 -16.86 -16.08
C ASN A 192 -5.00 -18.09 -15.31
N THR A 193 -5.26 -19.20 -16.00
CA THR A 193 -5.71 -20.43 -15.35
C THR A 193 -4.59 -21.06 -14.53
N GLU A 194 -3.39 -21.19 -15.10
CA GLU A 194 -2.21 -21.68 -14.39
C GLU A 194 -1.79 -20.76 -13.24
N PHE A 195 -2.01 -19.45 -13.39
CA PHE A 195 -1.74 -18.49 -12.33
C PHE A 195 -2.61 -18.69 -11.08
N LEU A 196 -3.80 -19.29 -11.22
CA LEU A 196 -4.73 -19.53 -10.11
C LEU A 196 -4.51 -20.86 -9.40
N GLU A 197 -3.62 -21.71 -9.92
CA GLU A 197 -3.27 -22.98 -9.28
C GLU A 197 -2.39 -22.77 -8.04
N PRO A 198 -2.33 -23.73 -7.08
CA PRO A 198 -1.55 -23.58 -5.85
C PRO A 198 -0.05 -23.30 -6.08
N THR A 199 0.51 -23.82 -7.18
CA THR A 199 1.89 -23.61 -7.62
C THR A 199 1.92 -23.29 -9.11
N TRP A 200 3.05 -22.77 -9.60
CA TRP A 200 3.30 -22.67 -11.03
C TRP A 200 3.32 -24.08 -11.70
N PRO A 201 3.29 -24.16 -13.04
CA PRO A 201 3.39 -25.43 -13.75
C PRO A 201 4.67 -26.21 -13.41
N VAL A 202 4.50 -27.36 -12.75
CA VAL A 202 5.57 -28.29 -12.34
C VAL A 202 5.40 -29.65 -13.03
N PRO A 203 5.60 -29.76 -14.36
CA PRO A 203 5.24 -30.94 -15.14
C PRO A 203 5.99 -32.22 -14.76
N GLU A 204 7.11 -32.10 -14.05
CA GLU A 204 7.97 -33.20 -13.63
C GLU A 204 7.82 -33.56 -12.14
N GLY A 205 6.80 -33.02 -11.46
CA GLY A 205 6.59 -33.20 -10.03
C GLY A 205 7.27 -32.11 -9.18
N ILE A 206 6.65 -31.78 -8.05
CA ILE A 206 7.07 -30.68 -7.16
C ILE A 206 8.49 -30.90 -6.60
N GLU A 207 8.89 -32.15 -6.41
CA GLU A 207 10.20 -32.58 -5.92
C GLU A 207 11.35 -32.24 -6.85
N GLN A 208 11.10 -31.85 -8.10
CA GLN A 208 12.14 -31.36 -9.03
C GLN A 208 12.36 -29.84 -8.92
N TYR A 209 11.45 -29.12 -8.27
CA TYR A 209 11.42 -27.66 -8.23
C TYR A 209 11.57 -27.08 -6.81
N VAL A 210 11.32 -27.90 -5.77
CA VAL A 210 11.20 -27.43 -4.38
C VAL A 210 12.21 -28.14 -3.49
N MET A 211 13.12 -27.37 -2.88
CA MET A 211 14.12 -27.91 -1.94
C MET A 211 13.54 -27.95 -0.53
N ALA A 212 12.83 -29.02 -0.17
CA ALA A 212 12.26 -29.19 1.15
C ALA A 212 12.19 -30.67 1.58
N GLY A 213 12.00 -30.89 2.88
CA GLY A 213 11.92 -32.21 3.47
C GLY A 213 13.29 -32.83 3.77
N SER A 214 13.30 -33.82 4.66
CA SER A 214 14.52 -34.47 5.15
C SER A 214 15.30 -35.19 4.04
N GLU A 215 14.61 -35.75 3.06
CA GLU A 215 15.24 -36.54 1.97
C GLU A 215 16.05 -35.67 1.01
N LEU A 216 15.54 -34.50 0.63
CA LEU A 216 16.19 -33.59 -0.32
C LEU A 216 17.15 -32.61 0.37
N ALA A 217 16.71 -31.98 1.47
CA ALA A 217 17.49 -30.94 2.11
C ALA A 217 18.46 -31.44 3.19
N ASN A 218 18.34 -32.69 3.64
CA ASN A 218 19.15 -33.27 4.72
C ASN A 218 19.24 -32.36 5.97
N GLY A 219 18.15 -31.65 6.27
CA GLY A 219 18.02 -30.74 7.42
C GLY A 219 18.89 -29.49 7.37
N GLN A 220 19.45 -29.12 6.20
CA GLN A 220 20.31 -27.95 6.05
C GLN A 220 20.04 -27.19 4.76
N VAL A 221 20.34 -25.89 4.79
CA VAL A 221 20.41 -25.02 3.60
C VAL A 221 21.42 -25.60 2.60
N GLN A 222 21.02 -25.65 1.33
CA GLN A 222 21.79 -26.13 0.18
C GLN A 222 22.33 -24.96 -0.65
N ALA A 223 23.12 -25.27 -1.67
CA ALA A 223 23.57 -24.25 -2.61
C ALA A 223 22.38 -23.77 -3.46
N VAL A 224 22.29 -22.46 -3.70
CA VAL A 224 21.22 -21.88 -4.51
C VAL A 224 21.17 -22.49 -5.92
N GLY A 225 19.97 -22.63 -6.47
CA GLY A 225 19.78 -23.18 -7.81
C GLY A 225 20.01 -24.69 -7.90
N ALA A 226 19.90 -25.43 -6.79
CA ALA A 226 19.98 -26.89 -6.82
C ALA A 226 18.76 -27.54 -7.52
N MET A 227 17.61 -26.88 -7.47
CA MET A 227 16.35 -27.34 -8.07
C MET A 227 16.09 -26.69 -9.44
N LYS A 228 15.07 -27.15 -10.16
CA LYS A 228 14.63 -26.52 -11.41
C LYS A 228 13.97 -25.17 -11.14
N PRO A 229 14.15 -24.19 -12.05
CA PRO A 229 13.53 -22.88 -11.90
C PRO A 229 12.04 -22.92 -12.24
N ASN A 230 11.32 -21.87 -11.82
CA ASN A 230 9.97 -21.60 -12.31
C ASN A 230 10.01 -21.05 -13.77
N PRO A 231 8.85 -20.81 -14.41
CA PRO A 231 8.78 -20.34 -15.81
C PRO A 231 9.52 -19.02 -16.13
N LEU A 232 9.84 -18.21 -15.11
CA LEU A 232 10.59 -16.95 -15.26
C LEU A 232 12.11 -17.14 -15.10
N GLY A 233 12.56 -18.37 -14.83
CA GLY A 233 13.97 -18.66 -14.56
C GLY A 233 14.38 -18.31 -13.12
N LEU A 234 13.42 -18.21 -12.19
CA LEU A 234 13.69 -17.98 -10.78
C LEU A 234 13.83 -19.31 -10.05
N TYR A 235 14.86 -19.41 -9.23
CA TYR A 235 15.17 -20.60 -8.45
C TYR A 235 14.75 -20.40 -6.99
N ASP A 236 14.52 -21.51 -6.29
CA ASP A 236 14.34 -21.55 -4.84
C ASP A 236 13.14 -20.71 -4.36
N MET A 237 12.10 -20.55 -5.19
CA MET A 237 10.89 -19.79 -4.85
C MET A 237 9.99 -20.51 -3.84
N LEU A 238 10.11 -21.85 -3.72
CA LEU A 238 9.51 -22.63 -2.65
C LEU A 238 10.59 -23.52 -2.03
N GLY A 239 10.56 -23.65 -0.70
CA GLY A 239 11.58 -24.38 0.05
C GLY A 239 12.86 -23.56 0.25
N GLU A 240 13.99 -24.24 0.43
CA GLU A 240 15.30 -23.67 0.76
C GLU A 240 15.24 -22.82 2.03
N VAL A 241 15.00 -21.51 1.93
CA VAL A 241 14.79 -20.63 3.08
C VAL A 241 13.51 -19.80 2.88
N GLY A 242 12.80 -19.55 3.98
CA GLY A 242 11.68 -18.63 3.97
C GLY A 242 12.17 -17.22 3.64
N GLN A 243 11.54 -16.60 2.65
CA GLN A 243 11.99 -15.32 2.10
C GLN A 243 11.25 -14.17 2.79
N MET A 244 11.98 -13.22 3.37
CA MET A 244 11.41 -12.04 4.03
C MET A 244 10.88 -11.02 3.01
N MET A 245 9.67 -10.50 3.24
CA MET A 245 9.04 -9.46 2.43
C MET A 245 9.27 -8.05 2.99
N GLN A 246 9.06 -7.04 2.14
CA GLN A 246 9.05 -5.64 2.53
C GLN A 246 7.80 -5.25 3.34
N ASP A 247 6.67 -5.91 3.07
CA ASP A 247 5.38 -5.70 3.73
C ASP A 247 5.33 -6.33 5.12
N TYR A 248 4.49 -5.75 5.98
CA TYR A 248 4.10 -6.36 7.24
C TYR A 248 2.88 -7.26 7.06
N TYR A 249 2.74 -8.23 7.95
CA TYR A 249 1.68 -9.21 7.92
C TYR A 249 0.34 -8.58 8.27
N HIS A 250 -0.70 -9.02 7.55
CA HIS A 250 -2.08 -8.68 7.80
C HIS A 250 -2.91 -9.97 7.69
N LEU A 251 -3.77 -10.20 8.67
CA LEU A 251 -4.78 -11.26 8.57
C LEU A 251 -5.68 -11.03 7.35
N ASN A 252 -6.14 -12.10 6.72
CA ASN A 252 -7.20 -12.04 5.73
C ASN A 252 -8.57 -11.97 6.43
N ARG A 253 -9.35 -10.94 6.07
CA ARG A 253 -10.75 -10.75 6.45
C ARG A 253 -11.65 -11.03 5.24
N VAL A 254 -11.66 -12.28 4.80
CA VAL A 254 -12.47 -12.83 3.69
C VAL A 254 -12.43 -11.95 2.44
N GLY A 255 -11.42 -12.15 1.60
CA GLY A 255 -11.31 -11.44 0.32
C GLY A 255 -10.53 -10.13 0.38
N ARG A 256 -10.06 -9.73 1.57
CA ARG A 256 -9.23 -8.53 1.76
C ARG A 256 -8.34 -8.64 3.00
N LEU A 257 -7.31 -7.80 3.10
CA LEU A 257 -6.49 -7.69 4.30
C LEU A 257 -7.22 -6.96 5.43
N HIS A 258 -7.00 -7.42 6.66
CA HIS A 258 -7.45 -6.82 7.91
C HIS A 258 -6.67 -5.54 8.20
N GLY A 259 -7.27 -4.62 8.97
CA GLY A 259 -6.66 -3.30 9.22
C GLY A 259 -5.51 -3.30 10.24
N GLN A 260 -5.34 -4.36 11.02
CA GLN A 260 -4.23 -4.49 11.96
C GLN A 260 -2.99 -5.01 11.24
N THR A 261 -1.92 -4.24 11.33
CA THR A 261 -0.56 -4.61 10.91
C THR A 261 0.12 -5.43 12.02
N GLY A 262 0.73 -6.54 11.63
CA GLY A 262 1.42 -7.49 12.52
C GLY A 262 2.93 -7.53 12.31
N GLY A 263 3.50 -8.74 12.44
CA GLY A 263 4.93 -9.02 12.23
C GLY A 263 5.36 -8.94 10.76
N ILE A 264 6.54 -9.48 10.44
CA ILE A 264 7.00 -9.55 9.05
C ILE A 264 6.34 -10.73 8.33
N ILE A 265 6.19 -10.61 7.02
CA ILE A 265 5.77 -11.74 6.17
C ILE A 265 7.00 -12.51 5.72
N VAL A 266 6.94 -13.82 5.89
CA VAL A 266 7.87 -14.77 5.27
C VAL A 266 7.11 -15.65 4.29
N LYS A 267 7.61 -15.76 3.05
CA LYS A 267 6.99 -16.50 1.94
C LYS A 267 7.84 -17.70 1.53
N GLY A 268 7.20 -18.65 0.84
CA GLY A 268 7.86 -19.77 0.16
C GLY A 268 8.12 -21.01 1.02
N GLY A 269 7.91 -20.92 2.33
CA GLY A 269 8.30 -21.96 3.28
C GLY A 269 9.81 -22.18 3.27
N ASN A 270 10.29 -23.29 3.84
CA ASN A 270 11.72 -23.53 3.98
C ASN A 270 12.06 -25.02 3.94
N TYR A 271 13.34 -25.34 4.02
CA TYR A 271 13.87 -26.69 3.92
C TYR A 271 13.27 -27.73 4.90
N THR A 272 12.63 -27.32 6.00
CA THR A 272 12.03 -28.24 6.98
C THR A 272 10.58 -28.62 6.67
N PHE A 273 9.92 -27.92 5.75
CA PHE A 273 8.54 -28.21 5.36
C PHE A 273 8.45 -29.52 4.58
N ASN A 274 7.26 -30.15 4.59
CA ASN A 274 6.99 -31.20 3.61
C ASN A 274 6.76 -30.55 2.23
N PRO A 275 7.39 -31.05 1.16
CA PRO A 275 7.20 -30.48 -0.18
C PRO A 275 5.74 -30.38 -0.62
N SER A 276 4.88 -31.34 -0.24
CA SER A 276 3.45 -31.35 -0.56
C SER A 276 2.64 -30.22 0.07
N ASP A 277 3.14 -29.62 1.15
CA ASP A 277 2.45 -28.57 1.90
C ASP A 277 2.82 -27.17 1.35
N LEU A 278 3.85 -27.10 0.51
CA LEU A 278 4.38 -25.85 -0.03
C LEU A 278 3.57 -25.38 -1.24
N ASN A 279 3.17 -24.12 -1.20
CA ASN A 279 2.46 -23.44 -2.26
C ASN A 279 2.74 -21.94 -2.18
N THR A 280 2.45 -21.21 -3.27
CA THR A 280 2.75 -19.77 -3.36
C THR A 280 1.88 -18.94 -2.40
N ALA A 281 0.72 -19.45 -1.99
CA ALA A 281 -0.21 -18.79 -1.08
C ALA A 281 0.24 -18.82 0.38
N LEU A 282 1.18 -19.68 0.77
CA LEU A 282 1.68 -19.80 2.13
C LEU A 282 2.25 -18.46 2.63
N ARG A 283 1.85 -18.05 3.83
CA ARG A 283 2.34 -16.87 4.54
C ARG A 283 2.62 -17.25 5.99
N GLU A 284 3.83 -16.96 6.44
CA GLU A 284 4.22 -17.08 7.84
C GLU A 284 4.35 -15.67 8.42
N GLU A 285 3.75 -15.45 9.60
CA GLU A 285 3.96 -14.23 10.39
C GLU A 285 5.08 -14.48 11.39
N ILE A 286 6.17 -13.71 11.27
CA ILE A 286 7.30 -13.78 12.19
C ILE A 286 7.36 -12.47 13.01
N PRO A 287 7.41 -12.52 14.35
CA PRO A 287 7.62 -11.33 15.17
C PRO A 287 8.96 -10.66 14.86
N LEU A 288 9.01 -9.32 14.87
CA LEU A 288 10.26 -8.58 14.64
C LEU A 288 11.33 -8.82 15.70
N TYR A 289 10.92 -9.15 16.93
CA TYR A 289 11.80 -9.35 18.08
C TYR A 289 11.50 -10.68 18.76
N ASP A 290 12.54 -11.38 19.19
CA ASP A 290 12.44 -12.62 19.94
C ASP A 290 12.37 -12.29 21.44
N ALA A 291 11.28 -12.68 22.09
CA ALA A 291 11.02 -12.39 23.50
C ALA A 291 11.99 -13.10 24.47
N ASN A 292 12.68 -14.16 24.04
CA ASN A 292 13.64 -14.88 24.88
C ASN A 292 15.02 -14.22 24.85
N SER A 293 15.46 -13.77 23.67
CA SER A 293 16.75 -13.13 23.49
C SER A 293 16.71 -11.61 23.70
N ASN A 294 15.52 -10.99 23.59
CA ASN A 294 15.31 -9.54 23.55
C ASN A 294 16.04 -8.85 22.37
N GLU A 295 16.32 -9.59 21.31
CA GLU A 295 17.01 -9.11 20.11
C GLU A 295 16.09 -9.24 18.88
N PRO A 296 16.43 -8.60 17.74
CA PRO A 296 15.77 -8.87 16.48
C PRO A 296 15.70 -10.36 16.16
N THR A 297 14.53 -10.85 15.74
CA THR A 297 14.31 -12.27 15.45
C THR A 297 15.21 -12.75 14.32
N LYS A 298 15.95 -13.84 14.57
CA LYS A 298 16.79 -14.54 13.58
C LYS A 298 16.42 -16.01 13.61
N LEU A 299 16.18 -16.59 12.43
CA LEU A 299 15.83 -18.00 12.30
C LEU A 299 16.74 -18.67 11.27
N ALA A 300 17.21 -19.88 11.58
CA ALA A 300 18.02 -20.68 10.66
C ALA A 300 17.25 -21.05 9.37
N THR A 301 15.92 -20.97 9.39
CA THR A 301 15.03 -21.25 8.28
C THR A 301 14.68 -20.02 7.44
N MET A 302 15.11 -18.82 7.85
CA MET A 302 14.72 -17.56 7.21
C MET A 302 15.93 -16.89 6.56
N GLY A 303 15.73 -16.47 5.31
CA GLY A 303 16.66 -15.71 4.49
C GLY A 303 15.92 -14.63 3.71
N PHE A 304 16.48 -14.20 2.59
CA PHE A 304 15.85 -13.17 1.78
C PHE A 304 16.36 -13.11 0.35
N ARG A 305 15.50 -12.49 -0.46
CA ARG A 305 15.75 -12.08 -1.84
C ARG A 305 15.56 -10.59 -1.94
N VAL A 306 16.09 -9.99 -2.99
CA VAL A 306 15.95 -8.55 -3.25
C VAL A 306 15.42 -8.26 -4.63
N VAL A 307 14.87 -7.06 -4.80
CA VAL A 307 14.46 -6.47 -6.07
C VAL A 307 15.26 -5.20 -6.36
N ILE A 308 15.33 -4.82 -7.62
CA ILE A 308 15.76 -3.48 -8.04
C ILE A 308 14.50 -2.63 -8.19
N ALA A 309 14.31 -1.69 -7.26
CA ALA A 309 13.20 -0.77 -7.22
C ALA A 309 13.61 0.63 -7.67
N ALA A 310 12.64 1.51 -7.89
CA ALA A 310 12.87 2.94 -8.08
C ALA A 310 11.80 3.73 -7.32
N PRO A 311 11.98 5.05 -7.11
CA PRO A 311 10.92 5.90 -6.59
C PRO A 311 9.65 5.78 -7.45
N SER A 312 8.47 5.85 -6.84
CA SER A 312 7.19 5.71 -7.58
C SER A 312 6.99 6.81 -8.63
N LEU A 313 7.55 7.99 -8.37
CA LEU A 313 7.62 9.13 -9.29
C LEU A 313 9.10 9.47 -9.52
N GLY A 314 9.56 9.33 -10.77
CA GLY A 314 10.95 9.48 -11.17
C GLY A 314 11.36 10.90 -11.54
N SER A 315 10.40 11.81 -11.75
CA SER A 315 10.63 13.23 -12.04
C SER A 315 9.39 14.09 -11.78
N LEU A 316 9.55 15.42 -11.87
CA LEU A 316 8.44 16.37 -11.86
C LEU A 316 7.45 16.15 -13.01
N GLN A 317 7.94 15.72 -14.17
CA GLN A 317 7.08 15.45 -15.33
C GLN A 317 6.14 14.27 -15.04
N GLU A 318 6.66 13.19 -14.45
CA GLU A 318 5.82 12.06 -14.03
C GLU A 318 4.83 12.47 -12.94
N THR A 319 5.20 13.38 -12.03
CA THR A 319 4.26 13.93 -11.02
C THR A 319 3.08 14.63 -11.70
N THR A 320 3.32 15.51 -12.67
CA THR A 320 2.24 16.21 -13.40
C THR A 320 1.37 15.23 -14.19
N GLN A 321 1.96 14.18 -14.77
CA GLN A 321 1.22 13.12 -15.47
C GLN A 321 0.32 12.34 -14.49
N ALA A 322 0.82 12.00 -13.30
CA ALA A 322 0.05 11.33 -12.27
C ALA A 322 -1.14 12.18 -11.79
N GLU A 323 -0.95 13.49 -11.56
CA GLU A 323 -2.04 14.41 -11.17
C GLU A 323 -3.15 14.48 -12.23
N THR A 324 -2.75 14.54 -13.50
CA THR A 324 -3.69 14.57 -14.64
C THR A 324 -4.49 13.27 -14.71
N GLN A 325 -3.81 12.12 -14.66
CA GLN A 325 -4.46 10.80 -14.69
C GLN A 325 -5.39 10.58 -13.50
N PHE A 326 -4.98 11.00 -12.29
CA PHE A 326 -5.81 10.93 -11.11
C PHE A 326 -7.15 11.67 -11.31
N THR A 327 -7.08 12.88 -11.85
CA THR A 327 -8.27 13.69 -12.13
C THR A 327 -9.20 13.03 -13.15
N GLU A 328 -8.64 12.43 -14.22
CA GLU A 328 -9.41 11.69 -15.22
C GLU A 328 -10.08 10.43 -14.65
N LEU A 329 -9.36 9.67 -13.81
CA LEU A 329 -9.89 8.49 -13.14
C LEU A 329 -11.03 8.84 -12.17
N LEU A 330 -10.88 9.93 -11.41
CA LEU A 330 -11.91 10.43 -10.52
C LEU A 330 -13.21 10.74 -11.28
N GLN A 331 -13.12 11.48 -12.39
CA GLN A 331 -14.27 11.81 -13.24
C GLN A 331 -14.94 10.58 -13.87
N LYS A 332 -14.15 9.57 -14.29
CA LYS A 332 -14.70 8.31 -14.82
C LYS A 332 -15.47 7.53 -13.74
N SER A 333 -14.96 7.49 -12.51
CA SER A 333 -15.54 6.72 -11.41
C SER A 333 -16.94 7.20 -10.99
N GLU A 334 -17.20 8.52 -11.07
CA GLU A 334 -18.49 9.13 -10.73
C GLU A 334 -19.61 8.70 -11.69
N ASN A 335 -19.28 8.26 -12.91
CA ASN A 335 -20.25 7.93 -13.96
C ASN A 335 -20.72 6.45 -13.98
N VAL A 336 -20.03 5.53 -13.29
CA VAL A 336 -20.21 4.05 -13.47
C VAL A 336 -21.16 3.40 -12.44
N THR A 337 -21.42 4.01 -11.29
CA THR A 337 -21.98 3.33 -10.09
C THR A 337 -23.45 2.90 -10.13
N SER A 338 -24.27 3.26 -11.14
CA SER A 338 -25.72 3.02 -11.11
C SER A 338 -26.27 1.86 -11.98
N ASN A 339 -25.52 1.32 -12.96
CA ASN A 339 -26.05 0.36 -13.94
C ASN A 339 -25.49 -1.09 -13.85
N THR A 340 -24.46 -1.33 -13.04
CA THR A 340 -23.61 -2.52 -13.16
C THR A 340 -24.14 -3.77 -12.45
N HIS A 341 -24.77 -3.64 -11.27
CA HIS A 341 -25.30 -4.80 -10.53
C HIS A 341 -26.48 -5.49 -11.25
N GLN A 342 -27.32 -4.72 -11.93
CA GLN A 342 -28.43 -5.26 -12.71
C GLN A 342 -27.92 -6.05 -13.93
N LEU A 343 -26.87 -5.56 -14.58
CA LEU A 343 -26.24 -6.23 -15.72
C LEU A 343 -25.64 -7.59 -15.31
N ILE A 344 -24.94 -7.66 -14.17
CA ILE A 344 -24.33 -8.92 -13.69
C ILE A 344 -25.39 -9.97 -13.38
N ASN A 345 -26.49 -9.59 -12.71
CA ASN A 345 -27.57 -10.52 -12.40
C ASN A 345 -28.28 -11.05 -13.66
N ASN A 346 -28.39 -10.22 -14.70
CA ASN A 346 -28.94 -10.62 -16.00
C ASN A 346 -27.99 -11.58 -16.74
N LEU A 347 -26.68 -11.34 -16.72
CA LEU A 347 -25.70 -12.24 -17.32
C LEU A 347 -25.64 -13.60 -16.58
N LYS A 348 -25.79 -13.59 -15.25
CA LYS A 348 -25.81 -14.81 -14.44
C LYS A 348 -27.03 -15.68 -14.74
N SER A 349 -28.20 -15.07 -14.94
CA SER A 349 -29.43 -15.80 -15.25
C SER A 349 -29.45 -16.38 -16.68
N GLN A 350 -28.72 -15.77 -17.61
CA GLN A 350 -28.59 -16.21 -18.99
C GLN A 350 -27.48 -17.26 -19.19
N SER A 351 -26.53 -17.36 -18.28
CA SER A 351 -25.46 -18.36 -18.36
C SER A 351 -25.95 -19.74 -17.89
N THR A 352 -25.51 -20.82 -18.55
CA THR A 352 -25.73 -22.22 -18.11
C THR A 352 -24.46 -22.87 -17.56
N GLU A 353 -23.30 -22.23 -17.76
CA GLU A 353 -21.98 -22.79 -17.42
C GLU A 353 -21.56 -22.39 -15.99
N ALA A 354 -21.17 -23.38 -15.18
CA ALA A 354 -20.87 -23.18 -13.77
C ALA A 354 -19.66 -22.25 -13.53
N THR A 355 -18.64 -22.36 -14.36
CA THR A 355 -17.41 -21.53 -14.38
C THR A 355 -17.74 -20.06 -14.64
N THR A 356 -18.59 -19.79 -15.62
CA THR A 356 -19.03 -18.43 -15.98
C THR A 356 -19.88 -17.80 -14.88
N LYS A 357 -20.79 -18.56 -14.26
CA LYS A 357 -21.54 -18.08 -13.08
C LYS A 357 -20.64 -17.76 -11.90
N ALA A 358 -19.65 -18.61 -11.63
CA ALA A 358 -18.67 -18.38 -10.57
C ALA A 358 -17.81 -17.14 -10.85
N GLY A 359 -17.43 -16.89 -12.11
CA GLY A 359 -16.74 -15.65 -12.52
C GLY A 359 -17.59 -14.40 -12.28
N LEU A 360 -18.86 -14.43 -12.65
CA LEU A 360 -19.80 -13.32 -12.40
C LEU A 360 -20.04 -13.07 -10.91
N ASP A 361 -20.08 -14.13 -10.10
CA ASP A 361 -20.20 -14.01 -8.64
C ASP A 361 -18.97 -13.34 -8.01
N ARG A 362 -17.76 -13.60 -8.53
CA ARG A 362 -16.55 -12.90 -8.09
C ARG A 362 -16.59 -11.42 -8.42
N ILE A 363 -17.06 -11.07 -9.63
CA ILE A 363 -17.20 -9.67 -10.07
C ILE A 363 -18.24 -8.95 -9.21
N ALA A 364 -19.38 -9.58 -8.91
CA ALA A 364 -20.38 -9.03 -8.00
C ALA A 364 -19.81 -8.80 -6.59
N ALA A 365 -19.07 -9.78 -6.05
CA ALA A 365 -18.46 -9.68 -4.73
C ALA A 365 -17.39 -8.57 -4.65
N GLN A 366 -16.61 -8.38 -5.71
CA GLN A 366 -15.64 -7.29 -5.80
C GLN A 366 -16.34 -5.93 -5.84
N LEU A 367 -17.39 -5.79 -6.65
CA LEU A 367 -18.15 -4.55 -6.75
C LEU A 367 -18.82 -4.18 -5.40
N ASP A 368 -19.33 -5.18 -4.68
CA ASP A 368 -19.83 -5.01 -3.32
C ASP A 368 -18.70 -4.62 -2.34
N SER A 369 -17.48 -5.14 -2.54
CA SER A 369 -16.30 -4.79 -1.73
C SER A 369 -15.94 -3.32 -1.90
N ASP A 370 -15.87 -2.86 -3.14
CA ASP A 370 -15.57 -1.47 -3.46
C ASP A 370 -16.69 -0.52 -2.97
N ALA A 371 -17.95 -0.96 -3.04
CA ALA A 371 -19.08 -0.23 -2.47
C ALA A 371 -18.96 -0.10 -0.94
N ARG A 372 -18.55 -1.17 -0.24
CA ARG A 372 -18.28 -1.12 1.20
C ARG A 372 -17.12 -0.19 1.53
N ALA A 373 -16.02 -0.23 0.78
CA ALA A 373 -14.88 0.67 0.98
C ALA A 373 -15.28 2.14 0.81
N ARG A 374 -16.11 2.46 -0.18
CA ARG A 374 -16.69 3.81 -0.35
C ARG A 374 -17.60 4.19 0.83
N ASN A 375 -18.47 3.29 1.29
CA ASN A 375 -19.32 3.53 2.44
C ASN A 375 -18.50 3.76 3.72
N ASP A 376 -17.43 3.01 3.93
CA ASP A 376 -16.52 3.17 5.06
C ASP A 376 -15.83 4.55 5.02
N ALA A 377 -15.36 4.99 3.85
CA ALA A 377 -14.77 6.31 3.66
C ALA A 377 -15.79 7.43 3.93
N GLN A 378 -17.01 7.33 3.39
CA GLN A 378 -18.09 8.29 3.66
C GLN A 378 -18.50 8.32 5.14
N THR A 379 -18.47 7.16 5.81
CA THR A 379 -18.74 7.05 7.25
C THR A 379 -17.65 7.77 8.07
N ALA A 380 -16.38 7.73 7.62
CA ALA A 380 -15.31 8.50 8.24
C ALA A 380 -15.47 10.01 8.03
N THR A 381 -15.82 10.44 6.81
CA THR A 381 -16.13 11.85 6.51
C THR A 381 -17.28 12.38 7.38
N MET A 382 -18.33 11.58 7.57
CA MET A 382 -19.46 11.94 8.45
C MET A 382 -19.00 12.22 9.88
N ARG A 383 -18.13 11.38 10.45
CA ARG A 383 -17.61 11.60 11.81
C ARG A 383 -16.82 12.91 11.91
N ALA A 384 -15.99 13.23 10.92
CA ALA A 384 -15.27 14.50 10.86
C ALA A 384 -16.21 15.71 10.76
N GLN A 385 -17.30 15.61 9.99
CA GLN A 385 -18.34 16.65 9.91
C GLN A 385 -19.06 16.85 11.25
N ILE A 386 -19.38 15.77 11.96
CA ILE A 386 -19.97 15.84 13.30
C ILE A 386 -19.01 16.54 14.27
N GLU A 387 -17.73 16.16 14.27
CA GLU A 387 -16.71 16.79 15.11
C GLU A 387 -16.58 18.29 14.84
N ALA A 388 -16.55 18.69 13.56
CA ALA A 388 -16.52 20.09 13.15
C ALA A 388 -17.81 20.85 13.55
N ALA A 389 -18.97 20.22 13.44
CA ALA A 389 -20.23 20.82 13.86
C ALA A 389 -20.26 21.04 15.38
N SER A 390 -19.75 20.09 16.18
CA SER A 390 -19.60 20.25 17.64
C SER A 390 -18.70 21.44 17.98
N ALA A 391 -17.56 21.58 17.32
CA ALA A 391 -16.62 22.68 17.54
C ALA A 391 -17.22 24.04 17.16
N LEU A 392 -17.94 24.12 16.03
CA LEU A 392 -18.64 25.35 15.64
C LEU A 392 -19.76 25.70 16.61
N ALA A 393 -20.55 24.73 17.08
CA ALA A 393 -21.60 24.97 18.08
C ALA A 393 -21.02 25.52 19.40
N MET A 394 -19.88 24.98 19.85
CA MET A 394 -19.14 25.52 20.99
C MET A 394 -18.68 26.96 20.73
N ASN A 395 -18.06 27.22 19.57
CA ASN A 395 -17.60 28.56 19.21
C ASN A 395 -18.77 29.58 19.17
N ILE A 396 -19.93 29.19 18.61
CA ILE A 396 -21.14 30.03 18.62
C ILE A 396 -21.54 30.38 20.05
N TRP A 397 -21.54 29.40 20.95
CA TRP A 397 -21.83 29.63 22.37
C TRP A 397 -20.85 30.61 23.00
N GLU A 398 -19.55 30.47 22.77
CA GLU A 398 -18.51 31.36 23.31
C GLU A 398 -18.69 32.81 22.83
N HIS A 399 -18.95 33.01 21.53
CA HIS A 399 -19.21 34.35 21.00
C HIS A 399 -20.49 34.94 21.60
N GLN A 400 -21.54 34.15 21.74
CA GLN A 400 -22.80 34.60 22.34
C GLN A 400 -22.65 34.96 23.81
N HIS A 401 -21.96 34.13 24.58
CA HIS A 401 -21.65 34.41 25.98
C HIS A 401 -20.82 35.69 26.13
N THR A 402 -19.83 35.88 25.26
CA THR A 402 -19.01 37.11 25.24
C THR A 402 -19.84 38.34 24.91
N ILE A 403 -20.75 38.26 23.93
CA ILE A 403 -21.68 39.35 23.60
C ILE A 403 -22.50 39.74 24.84
N LYS A 404 -23.08 38.75 25.53
CA LYS A 404 -23.90 38.99 26.73
C LYS A 404 -23.10 39.69 27.83
N MET A 405 -21.88 39.23 28.11
CA MET A 405 -20.99 39.86 29.09
C MET A 405 -20.63 41.32 28.73
N LEU A 406 -20.40 41.61 27.45
CA LEU A 406 -20.11 42.96 26.96
C LEU A 406 -21.35 43.87 27.03
N GLU A 407 -22.54 43.35 26.71
CA GLU A 407 -23.82 44.08 26.83
C GLU A 407 -24.17 44.38 28.31
N GLU A 408 -23.94 43.43 29.22
CA GLU A 408 -24.06 43.63 30.66
C GLU A 408 -23.09 44.70 31.16
N SER A 409 -21.83 44.68 30.70
CA SER A 409 -20.83 45.71 31.05
C SER A 409 -21.28 47.11 30.61
N LEU A 410 -21.89 47.26 29.42
CA LEU A 410 -22.42 48.53 28.93
C LEU A 410 -23.59 49.07 29.76
N SER A 411 -24.42 48.18 30.32
CA SER A 411 -25.62 48.56 31.08
C SER A 411 -25.35 48.81 32.57
N THR A 412 -24.32 48.17 33.14
CA THR A 412 -24.06 48.18 34.58
C THR A 412 -22.93 49.14 35.00
N LEU A 413 -21.93 49.37 34.16
CA LEU A 413 -20.75 50.16 34.52
C LEU A 413 -20.96 51.67 34.27
N LYS A 414 -21.39 52.37 35.32
CA LYS A 414 -21.63 53.83 35.30
C LYS A 414 -20.40 54.69 35.01
N MET A 415 -19.18 54.15 35.17
CA MET A 415 -17.90 54.86 34.99
C MET A 415 -17.33 54.83 33.56
N LEU A 416 -17.99 54.15 32.61
CA LEU A 416 -17.50 54.10 31.23
C LEU A 416 -17.65 55.45 30.51
N ASN A 417 -16.57 55.96 29.93
CA ASN A 417 -16.60 57.13 29.06
C ASN A 417 -17.10 56.78 27.64
N ASP A 418 -17.42 57.78 26.83
CA ASP A 418 -18.02 57.58 25.50
C ASP A 418 -17.11 56.81 24.55
N LYS A 419 -15.79 57.04 24.62
CA LYS A 419 -14.81 56.32 23.80
C LYS A 419 -14.79 54.82 24.14
N GLN A 420 -14.85 54.46 25.42
CA GLN A 420 -14.94 53.08 25.90
C GLN A 420 -16.25 52.42 25.46
N LYS A 421 -17.38 53.13 25.58
CA LYS A 421 -18.70 52.63 25.12
C LYS A 421 -18.71 52.34 23.61
N VAL A 422 -18.11 53.22 22.81
CA VAL A 422 -17.97 53.00 21.35
C VAL A 422 -17.10 51.77 21.07
N GLY A 423 -15.97 51.61 21.76
CA GLY A 423 -15.10 50.43 21.61
C GLY A 423 -15.79 49.11 21.96
N ILE A 424 -16.55 49.06 23.06
CA ILE A 424 -17.30 47.86 23.46
C ILE A 424 -18.38 47.53 22.43
N ARG A 425 -19.13 48.52 21.93
CA ARG A 425 -20.12 48.31 20.86
C ARG A 425 -19.50 47.78 19.57
N ALA A 426 -18.33 48.29 19.19
CA ALA A 426 -17.59 47.77 18.04
C ALA A 426 -17.17 46.30 18.24
N ASN A 427 -16.73 45.95 19.46
CA ASN A 427 -16.39 44.57 19.79
C ASN A 427 -17.61 43.64 19.74
N ILE A 428 -18.74 44.05 20.33
CA ILE A 428 -20.02 43.31 20.23
C ILE A 428 -20.39 43.07 18.76
N ASN A 429 -20.30 44.09 17.92
CA ASN A 429 -20.61 43.95 16.50
C ASN A 429 -19.67 42.97 15.77
N ASN A 430 -18.39 42.94 16.14
CA ASN A 430 -17.44 41.98 15.61
C ASN A 430 -17.79 40.54 16.02
N HIS A 431 -18.07 40.30 17.30
CA HIS A 431 -18.51 38.99 17.78
C HIS A 431 -19.82 38.57 17.11
N LYS A 432 -20.80 39.47 16.94
CA LYS A 432 -22.07 39.18 16.22
C LYS A 432 -21.82 38.77 14.78
N LYS A 433 -20.87 39.42 14.10
CA LYS A 433 -20.47 39.07 12.72
C LYS A 433 -19.83 37.69 12.62
N ILE A 434 -18.87 37.39 13.50
CA ILE A 434 -18.19 36.07 13.53
C ILE A 434 -19.22 34.98 13.85
N MET A 435 -20.01 35.18 14.90
CA MET A 435 -21.04 34.25 15.34
C MET A 435 -22.03 33.91 14.21
N LYS A 436 -22.49 34.92 13.45
CA LYS A 436 -23.37 34.68 12.30
C LYS A 436 -22.72 33.76 11.27
N SER A 437 -21.44 34.00 10.93
CA SER A 437 -20.70 33.15 10.00
C SER A 437 -20.50 31.72 10.54
N SER A 438 -20.22 31.58 11.84
CA SER A 438 -20.11 30.27 12.50
C SER A 438 -21.44 29.52 12.47
N ILE A 439 -22.57 30.20 12.67
CA ILE A 439 -23.92 29.60 12.57
C ILE A 439 -24.22 29.14 11.15
N GLU A 440 -23.86 29.93 10.13
CA GLU A 440 -24.03 29.54 8.73
C GLU A 440 -23.23 28.28 8.41
N GLY A 441 -21.95 28.22 8.78
CA GLY A 441 -21.11 27.04 8.60
C GLY A 441 -21.59 25.82 9.38
N TYR A 442 -22.08 26.02 10.62
CA TYR A 442 -22.69 24.97 11.43
C TYR A 442 -23.95 24.40 10.76
N LEU A 443 -24.85 25.28 10.29
CA LEU A 443 -26.06 24.86 9.57
C LEU A 443 -25.75 24.11 8.27
N ASP A 444 -24.68 24.50 7.55
CA ASP A 444 -24.24 23.79 6.36
C ASP A 444 -23.72 22.38 6.67
N LEU A 445 -22.94 22.21 7.74
CA LEU A 445 -22.53 20.88 8.19
C LEU A 445 -23.74 20.03 8.62
N ILE A 446 -24.70 20.62 9.34
CA ILE A 446 -25.94 19.94 9.72
C ILE A 446 -26.73 19.49 8.49
N ARG A 447 -26.81 20.32 7.44
CA ARG A 447 -27.43 19.93 6.16
C ARG A 447 -26.66 18.81 5.48
N GLN A 448 -25.32 18.88 5.41
CA GLN A 448 -24.49 17.82 4.82
C GLN A 448 -24.68 16.48 5.56
N ILE A 449 -24.69 16.49 6.88
CA ILE A 449 -24.96 15.31 7.71
C ILE A 449 -26.40 14.79 7.46
N ALA A 450 -27.37 15.70 7.35
CA ALA A 450 -28.75 15.36 7.07
C ALA A 450 -28.95 14.77 5.67
N ASP A 451 -28.20 15.24 4.68
CA ASP A 451 -28.26 14.81 3.27
C ASP A 451 -27.40 13.58 2.98
N ALA A 452 -26.58 13.13 3.93
CA ALA A 452 -25.76 11.95 3.75
C ALA A 452 -26.59 10.70 3.40
N PRO A 453 -26.04 9.78 2.57
CA PRO A 453 -26.74 8.60 2.09
C PRO A 453 -27.38 7.77 3.21
N SER A 454 -28.57 7.20 2.94
CA SER A 454 -29.33 6.41 3.91
C SER A 454 -28.65 5.11 4.35
N VAL A 455 -27.63 4.65 3.60
CA VAL A 455 -26.80 3.49 3.96
C VAL A 455 -25.91 3.77 5.18
N ILE A 456 -25.68 5.05 5.51
CA ILE A 456 -24.89 5.47 6.67
C ILE A 456 -25.81 5.64 7.87
N ASP A 457 -25.58 4.84 8.92
CA ASP A 457 -26.27 5.00 10.20
C ASP A 457 -25.74 6.24 10.94
N LYS A 458 -26.49 7.33 10.84
CA LYS A 458 -26.18 8.65 11.43
C LYS A 458 -26.10 8.57 12.95
N ASN A 459 -27.06 7.90 13.58
CA ASN A 459 -27.11 7.78 15.04
C ASN A 459 -25.87 7.06 15.57
N LYS A 460 -25.45 5.99 14.89
CA LYS A 460 -24.22 5.29 15.23
C LYS A 460 -22.98 6.19 15.13
N GLN A 461 -22.91 7.08 14.14
CA GLN A 461 -21.77 8.01 14.02
C GLN A 461 -21.74 9.05 15.14
N PHE A 462 -22.91 9.59 15.53
CA PHE A 462 -23.01 10.48 16.68
C PHE A 462 -22.57 9.80 17.98
N VAL A 463 -23.01 8.56 18.21
CA VAL A 463 -22.58 7.75 19.38
C VAL A 463 -21.05 7.57 19.38
N MET A 464 -20.44 7.25 18.23
CA MET A 464 -19.00 7.06 18.14
C MET A 464 -18.21 8.34 18.45
N VAL A 465 -18.64 9.49 17.91
CA VAL A 465 -17.98 10.78 18.18
C VAL A 465 -18.18 11.20 19.64
N HIS A 466 -19.40 11.07 20.17
CA HIS A 466 -19.67 11.34 21.58
C HIS A 466 -18.79 10.49 22.51
N SER A 467 -18.69 9.17 22.26
CA SER A 467 -17.80 8.29 23.01
C SER A 467 -16.33 8.70 22.91
N ALA A 468 -15.85 9.08 21.71
CA ALA A 468 -14.47 9.53 21.52
C ALA A 468 -14.17 10.80 22.33
N TYR A 469 -15.09 11.77 22.38
CA TYR A 469 -14.96 12.97 23.22
C TYR A 469 -14.95 12.64 24.71
N LYS A 470 -15.86 11.76 25.18
CA LYS A 470 -15.88 11.30 26.58
C LYS A 470 -14.58 10.61 26.99
N THR A 471 -14.00 9.77 26.12
CA THR A 471 -12.70 9.13 26.38
C THR A 471 -11.56 10.15 26.51
N ARG A 472 -11.61 11.23 25.75
CA ARG A 472 -10.62 12.33 25.79
C ARG A 472 -10.89 13.35 26.89
N GLN A 473 -11.92 13.15 27.71
CA GLN A 473 -12.37 14.10 28.75
C GLN A 473 -12.77 15.47 28.20
N LEU A 474 -13.32 15.50 26.98
CA LEU A 474 -13.84 16.69 26.31
C LEU A 474 -15.37 16.73 26.46
N ASP A 475 -15.85 16.94 27.68
CA ASP A 475 -17.27 16.82 28.05
C ASP A 475 -18.14 17.88 27.36
N ASN A 476 -17.59 19.08 27.17
CA ASN A 476 -18.23 20.16 26.43
C ASN A 476 -18.50 19.79 24.96
N LEU A 477 -17.51 19.23 24.25
CA LEU A 477 -17.65 18.85 22.84
C LEU A 477 -18.58 17.65 22.66
N ALA A 478 -18.59 16.72 23.63
CA ALA A 478 -19.59 15.65 23.68
C ALA A 478 -21.02 16.24 23.78
N PHE A 479 -21.23 17.22 24.66
CA PHE A 479 -22.51 17.90 24.78
C PHE A 479 -22.92 18.63 23.49
N PHE A 480 -22.00 19.31 22.82
CA PHE A 480 -22.29 19.98 21.55
C PHE A 480 -22.53 19.01 20.38
N ALA A 481 -21.95 17.80 20.41
CA ALA A 481 -22.34 16.73 19.49
C ALA A 481 -23.81 16.31 19.68
N ASP A 482 -24.27 16.21 20.93
CA ASP A 482 -25.68 15.91 21.22
C ASP A 482 -26.61 17.05 20.77
N GLN A 483 -26.18 18.32 20.90
CA GLN A 483 -26.96 19.45 20.38
C GLN A 483 -27.10 19.42 18.86
N ALA A 484 -26.04 19.04 18.14
CA ALA A 484 -26.09 18.82 16.70
C ALA A 484 -27.05 17.69 16.32
N GLN A 485 -27.03 16.57 17.06
CA GLN A 485 -27.97 15.48 16.85
C GLN A 485 -29.42 15.90 17.13
N ASN A 486 -29.65 16.67 18.19
CA ASN A 486 -30.97 17.19 18.53
C ASN A 486 -31.50 18.12 17.44
N LEU A 487 -30.67 19.00 16.88
CA LEU A 487 -31.08 19.87 15.77
C LEU A 487 -31.50 19.06 14.54
N LEU A 488 -30.79 17.96 14.23
CA LEU A 488 -31.16 17.05 13.13
C LEU A 488 -32.52 16.38 13.31
N SER A 489 -33.01 16.24 14.54
CA SER A 489 -34.35 15.69 14.83
C SER A 489 -35.49 16.67 14.55
N LEU A 490 -35.17 17.96 14.39
CA LEU A 490 -36.14 19.01 14.14
C LEU A 490 -36.46 19.14 12.64
N PRO A 491 -37.67 19.64 12.27
CA PRO A 491 -37.99 19.91 10.88
C PRO A 491 -37.03 20.92 10.25
N ARG A 492 -36.52 20.64 9.03
CA ARG A 492 -35.54 21.50 8.31
C ARG A 492 -35.91 22.98 8.25
N LYS A 493 -37.20 23.32 8.20
CA LYS A 493 -37.68 24.72 8.21
C LYS A 493 -37.27 25.51 9.46
N GLN A 494 -36.91 24.83 10.55
CA GLN A 494 -36.43 25.43 11.79
C GLN A 494 -34.91 25.65 11.80
N TRP A 495 -34.17 25.12 10.83
CA TRP A 495 -32.71 25.23 10.74
C TRP A 495 -32.29 26.58 10.15
N ASN A 496 -32.46 27.62 10.96
CA ASN A 496 -32.12 29.00 10.61
C ASN A 496 -31.30 29.67 11.71
N VAL A 497 -30.71 30.82 11.37
CA VAL A 497 -29.78 31.55 12.24
C VAL A 497 -30.45 31.94 13.56
N ASP A 498 -31.67 32.45 13.52
CA ASP A 498 -32.39 32.91 14.70
C ASP A 498 -32.67 31.77 15.68
N PHE A 499 -33.08 30.61 15.17
CA PHE A 499 -33.35 29.43 15.97
C PHE A 499 -32.08 28.92 16.67
N VAL A 500 -31.00 28.73 15.92
CA VAL A 500 -29.72 28.25 16.47
C VAL A 500 -29.15 29.25 17.48
N THR A 501 -29.22 30.55 17.18
CA THR A 501 -28.80 31.61 18.10
C THR A 501 -29.54 31.49 19.43
N LYS A 502 -30.87 31.33 19.38
CA LYS A 502 -31.69 31.20 20.58
C LYS A 502 -31.39 29.92 21.35
N GLN A 503 -31.37 28.77 20.66
CA GLN A 503 -31.11 27.47 21.27
C GLN A 503 -29.75 27.44 21.97
N ILE A 504 -28.71 27.98 21.33
CA ILE A 504 -27.37 28.02 21.92
C ILE A 504 -27.29 29.06 23.06
N SER A 505 -28.02 30.17 22.98
CA SER A 505 -28.06 31.19 24.05
C SER A 505 -28.57 30.67 25.39
N ASP A 506 -29.44 29.66 25.36
CA ASP A 506 -30.07 29.11 26.56
C ASP A 506 -29.19 28.07 27.27
N ILE A 507 -28.02 27.72 26.72
CA ILE A 507 -27.10 26.73 27.29
C ILE A 507 -26.33 27.36 28.48
N PRO A 508 -26.40 26.78 29.70
CA PRO A 508 -25.66 27.24 30.87
C PRO A 508 -24.14 27.05 30.74
N PRO A 509 -23.31 27.93 31.33
CA PRO A 509 -21.84 27.80 31.31
C PRO A 509 -21.32 26.46 31.85
N ALA A 510 -21.99 25.88 32.85
CA ALA A 510 -21.62 24.60 33.45
C ALA A 510 -21.74 23.39 32.50
N GLN A 511 -22.45 23.54 31.37
CA GLN A 511 -22.59 22.51 30.34
C GLN A 511 -21.73 22.79 29.10
N ALA A 512 -21.40 24.07 28.86
CA ALA A 512 -20.64 24.50 27.69
C ALA A 512 -19.12 24.57 27.90
N ARG A 513 -18.65 24.45 29.15
CA ARG A 513 -17.22 24.45 29.50
C ARG A 513 -16.86 23.17 30.26
N ASP A 514 -15.67 22.65 29.97
CA ASP A 514 -15.08 21.59 30.81
C ASP A 514 -14.76 22.16 32.19
N LYS A 515 -14.78 21.31 33.21
CA LYS A 515 -14.36 21.70 34.56
C LYS A 515 -12.85 21.91 34.55
N GLU A 516 -12.41 23.11 34.91
CA GLU A 516 -10.99 23.44 35.14
C GLU A 516 -10.36 22.56 36.22
#